data_AF-A0A661ZPS1-F1
#
_entry.id   AF-A0A661ZPS1-F1
#
_cell.length_a   1.000
_cell.length_b   1.000
_cell.length_c   1.000
_cell.angle_alpha   90.00
_cell.angle_beta   90.00
_cell.angle_gamma   90.00
#
_symmetry.space_group_name_H-M   'P 1'
#
loop_
_entity.id
_entity.type
_entity.pdbx_description
1 polymer ?
#
loop_
_entity_poly.entity_id
_entity_poly.type
_entity_poly.pdbx_seq_one_letter_code
_entity_poly.pdbx_strand_id
1 'polypeptide(L)'
;MNSQEFKALTCYTVKSNVAGASISDKLKYLVLESDPTPGYYAKNNFPINKHVNDWHFYIPVKNQIVCFQDVILRNVPIINDKLKSNLRIYPGQIIFKNKNHAGIRVNTDNPDIMPAFIDELIGLGLKLFKDKKVEEYESVIYYKKFTGFINIGEGIYQDENNANRFFFEIPRQINFDDFLSGMERIKFSCDYHLFDSFLASIFIENSTQDFIGIYSEHCDKNRFAELKEEIVKVFK
;
A
#
# COMPACT_ATOMS: atom_id res chain seq x y z
N MET A 1 3.85 -30.47 -3.39
CA MET A 1 2.46 -29.96 -3.35
C MET A 1 2.38 -28.85 -4.38
N ASN A 2 1.48 -28.95 -5.36
CA ASN A 2 1.25 -27.84 -6.29
C ASN A 2 0.66 -26.68 -5.48
N SER A 3 1.44 -25.63 -5.25
CA SER A 3 0.93 -24.38 -4.71
C SER A 3 -0.16 -23.89 -5.65
N GLN A 4 -1.39 -23.79 -5.16
CA GLN A 4 -2.45 -23.16 -5.93
C GLN A 4 -2.15 -21.67 -5.97
N GLU A 5 -1.90 -21.16 -7.17
CA GLU A 5 -1.64 -19.75 -7.43
C GLU A 5 -2.90 -19.11 -8.00
N PHE A 6 -3.23 -17.91 -7.53
CA PHE A 6 -4.28 -17.11 -8.14
C PHE A 6 -3.90 -15.63 -8.14
N LYS A 7 -4.51 -14.86 -9.06
CA LYS A 7 -4.30 -13.42 -9.17
C LYS A 7 -5.64 -12.72 -9.01
N ALA A 8 -5.67 -11.68 -8.20
CA ALA A 8 -6.90 -10.94 -7.93
C ALA A 8 -6.63 -9.43 -7.81
N LEU A 9 -7.62 -8.63 -8.19
CA LEU A 9 -7.64 -7.21 -7.85
C LEU A 9 -7.89 -7.10 -6.35
N THR A 10 -6.86 -6.63 -5.63
CA THR A 10 -6.85 -6.58 -4.16
C THR A 10 -6.96 -5.14 -3.69
N CYS A 11 -7.85 -4.89 -2.75
CA CYS A 11 -7.93 -3.64 -2.01
C CYS A 11 -7.02 -3.72 -0.78
N TYR A 12 -6.12 -2.76 -0.63
CA TYR A 12 -5.24 -2.63 0.53
C TYR A 12 -5.67 -1.46 1.37
N THR A 13 -5.59 -1.60 2.70
CA THR A 13 -5.69 -0.49 3.65
C THR A 13 -4.42 -0.45 4.50
N VAL A 14 -3.69 0.65 4.42
CA VAL A 14 -2.41 0.85 5.11
C VAL A 14 -2.44 2.15 5.91
N LYS A 15 -1.67 2.16 6.99
CA LYS A 15 -1.37 3.34 7.79
C LYS A 15 0.04 3.79 7.44
N SER A 16 0.23 5.07 7.13
CA SER A 16 1.54 5.58 6.73
C SER A 16 1.72 7.03 7.15
N ASN A 17 2.94 7.40 7.53
CA ASN A 17 3.33 8.79 7.70
C ASN A 17 3.70 9.37 6.34
N VAL A 18 3.07 10.50 6.00
CA VAL A 18 3.26 11.16 4.72
C VAL A 18 3.54 12.64 4.95
N ALA A 19 4.38 13.22 4.11
CA ALA A 19 4.62 14.67 4.08
C ALA A 19 4.63 15.17 2.63
N GLY A 20 4.72 16.49 2.43
CA GLY A 20 4.98 17.04 1.10
C GLY A 20 6.30 16.50 0.53
N ALA A 21 6.23 15.89 -0.66
CA ALA A 21 7.41 15.37 -1.34
C ALA A 21 8.34 16.51 -1.72
N SER A 22 9.65 16.32 -1.60
CA SER A 22 10.66 17.33 -1.97
C SER A 22 10.59 17.76 -3.45
N ILE A 23 10.04 16.90 -4.31
CA ILE A 23 9.85 17.17 -5.73
C ILE A 23 8.62 18.06 -6.02
N SER A 24 7.70 18.25 -5.07
CA SER A 24 6.42 18.95 -5.29
C SER A 24 6.62 20.40 -5.76
N ASP A 25 7.62 21.09 -5.21
CA ASP A 25 7.96 22.48 -5.56
C ASP A 25 8.27 22.63 -7.06
N LYS A 26 8.87 21.59 -7.68
CA LYS A 26 9.19 21.56 -9.11
C LYS A 26 7.98 21.22 -9.98
N LEU A 27 7.03 20.46 -9.42
CA LEU A 27 5.87 19.94 -10.14
C LEU A 27 4.69 20.92 -10.20
N LYS A 28 4.66 21.97 -9.34
CA LYS A 28 3.53 22.91 -9.17
C LYS A 28 2.25 22.27 -8.59
N TYR A 29 2.27 20.95 -8.39
CA TYR A 29 1.17 20.16 -7.84
C TYR A 29 1.62 19.46 -6.58
N LEU A 30 0.68 19.26 -5.67
CA LEU A 30 0.94 18.57 -4.42
C LEU A 30 1.20 17.09 -4.70
N VAL A 31 2.40 16.66 -4.33
CA VAL A 31 2.76 15.25 -4.21
C VAL A 31 3.11 15.00 -2.75
N LEU A 32 2.56 13.93 -2.18
CA LEU A 32 2.96 13.46 -0.86
C LEU A 32 3.93 12.30 -1.02
N GLU A 33 4.82 12.11 -0.05
CA GLU A 33 5.79 11.02 -0.01
C GLU A 33 5.69 10.36 1.35
N SER A 34 5.65 9.02 1.38
CA SER A 34 5.82 8.29 2.65
C SER A 34 7.29 8.16 3.01
N ASP A 35 7.59 8.21 4.30
CA ASP A 35 8.94 8.09 4.84
C ASP A 35 9.98 9.02 4.17
N PRO A 36 9.70 10.34 4.04
CA PRO A 36 10.64 11.30 3.46
C PRO A 36 11.94 11.42 4.27
N THR A 37 11.94 10.89 5.50
CA THR A 37 13.12 10.68 6.34
C THR A 37 13.20 9.21 6.80
N PRO A 38 13.81 8.31 6.00
CA PRO A 38 13.87 6.87 6.29
C PRO A 38 14.50 6.51 7.66
N GLY A 39 15.19 7.47 8.29
CA GLY A 39 15.93 7.26 9.53
C GLY A 39 15.13 7.41 10.84
N TYR A 40 13.89 7.92 10.84
CA TYR A 40 13.22 8.20 12.12
C TYR A 40 12.57 6.97 12.77
N TYR A 41 11.93 6.08 11.98
CA TYR A 41 11.39 4.79 12.46
C TYR A 41 12.44 3.66 12.46
N ALA A 42 13.58 3.84 11.79
CA ALA A 42 14.73 2.93 11.86
C ALA A 42 15.49 2.98 13.20
N LYS A 43 15.06 3.81 14.16
CA LYS A 43 15.73 3.93 15.48
C LYS A 43 15.65 2.68 16.35
N ASN A 44 14.77 1.71 16.05
CA ASN A 44 14.56 0.52 16.89
C ASN A 44 14.86 -0.82 16.18
N ASN A 45 16.03 -0.96 15.54
CA ASN A 45 16.63 -2.23 15.06
C ASN A 45 16.50 -2.60 13.56
N PHE A 46 16.49 -1.65 12.63
CA PHE A 46 16.75 -1.95 11.21
C PHE A 46 18.15 -1.46 10.79
N PRO A 47 18.89 -2.18 9.93
CA PRO A 47 20.21 -1.75 9.52
C PRO A 47 20.15 -0.37 8.87
N ILE A 48 21.02 0.50 9.39
CA ILE A 48 21.22 1.88 8.97
C ILE A 48 21.60 1.91 7.48
N ASN A 49 20.92 2.78 6.72
CA ASN A 49 21.28 3.20 5.36
C ASN A 49 21.14 2.17 4.23
N LYS A 50 19.91 1.84 3.86
CA LYS A 50 19.58 1.71 2.43
C LYS A 50 18.54 2.77 2.10
N HIS A 51 18.95 3.81 1.36
CA HIS A 51 17.98 4.45 0.48
C HIS A 51 17.50 3.34 -0.46
N VAL A 52 16.33 2.81 -0.18
CA VAL A 52 15.64 1.99 -1.17
C VAL A 52 15.36 2.97 -2.30
N ASN A 53 15.89 2.70 -3.50
CA ASN A 53 15.58 3.44 -4.72
C ASN A 53 14.12 3.14 -5.12
N ASP A 54 13.17 3.30 -4.21
CA ASP A 54 11.76 3.05 -4.39
C ASP A 54 11.00 4.13 -3.63
N TRP A 55 10.71 5.22 -4.33
CA TRP A 55 9.92 6.33 -3.83
C TRP A 55 8.44 5.99 -3.86
N HIS A 56 7.74 6.27 -2.77
CA HIS A 56 6.31 5.98 -2.61
C HIS A 56 5.56 7.30 -2.55
N PHE A 57 5.12 7.75 -3.72
CA PHE A 57 4.38 9.00 -3.87
C PHE A 57 2.87 8.78 -3.79
N TYR A 58 2.17 9.80 -3.29
CA TYR A 58 0.72 9.85 -3.26
C TYR A 58 0.24 11.18 -3.83
N ILE A 59 -0.67 11.13 -4.79
CA ILE A 59 -1.20 12.30 -5.48
C ILE A 59 -2.69 12.41 -5.16
N PRO A 60 -3.10 13.30 -4.23
CA PRO A 60 -4.50 13.56 -3.97
C PRO A 60 -5.16 14.25 -5.17
N VAL A 61 -6.36 13.78 -5.53
CA VAL A 61 -7.17 14.30 -6.63
C VAL A 61 -8.29 15.19 -6.09
N LYS A 62 -8.47 16.36 -6.69
CA LYS A 62 -9.42 17.39 -6.24
C LYS A 62 -10.84 17.14 -6.74
N ASN A 63 -11.00 16.68 -7.99
CA ASN A 63 -12.31 16.38 -8.56
C ASN A 63 -12.71 14.92 -8.35
N GLN A 64 -14.02 14.69 -8.34
CA GLN A 64 -14.56 13.34 -8.49
C GLN A 64 -14.62 13.00 -9.98
N ILE A 65 -14.18 11.80 -10.32
CA ILE A 65 -14.32 11.22 -11.66
C ILE A 65 -15.12 9.93 -11.53
N VAL A 66 -16.10 9.74 -12.40
CA VAL A 66 -16.90 8.51 -12.47
C VAL A 66 -15.97 7.35 -12.80
N CYS A 67 -16.07 6.27 -12.04
CA CYS A 67 -15.20 5.09 -12.18
C CYS A 67 -13.71 5.42 -12.11
N PHE A 68 -13.30 6.39 -11.28
CA PHE A 68 -11.91 6.83 -11.12
C PHE A 68 -10.89 5.68 -11.09
N GLN A 69 -11.13 4.64 -10.29
CA GLN A 69 -10.20 3.51 -10.17
C GLN A 69 -10.03 2.76 -11.51
N ASP A 70 -11.12 2.53 -12.25
CA ASP A 70 -11.08 1.84 -13.54
C ASP A 70 -10.39 2.69 -14.59
N VAL A 71 -10.63 4.01 -14.59
CA VAL A 71 -9.96 4.97 -15.48
C VAL A 71 -8.45 4.89 -15.28
N ILE A 72 -7.96 4.91 -14.04
CA ILE A 72 -6.52 4.79 -13.77
C ILE A 72 -6.00 3.42 -14.20
N LEU A 73 -6.61 2.31 -13.73
CA LEU A 73 -6.14 0.96 -14.02
C LEU A 73 -6.02 0.67 -15.53
N ARG A 74 -6.98 1.16 -16.34
CA ARG A 74 -6.95 1.01 -17.80
C ARG A 74 -5.81 1.80 -18.45
N ASN A 75 -5.42 2.94 -17.89
CA ASN A 75 -4.40 3.81 -18.45
C ASN A 75 -2.98 3.50 -17.96
N VAL A 76 -2.80 2.74 -16.88
CA VAL A 76 -1.46 2.33 -16.39
C VAL A 76 -0.56 1.76 -17.50
N PRO A 77 -0.97 0.72 -18.27
CA PRO A 77 -0.10 0.18 -19.32
C PRO A 77 0.21 1.19 -20.43
N ILE A 78 -0.75 2.06 -20.78
CA ILE A 78 -0.60 3.09 -21.82
C ILE A 78 0.43 4.14 -21.37
N ILE A 79 0.30 4.63 -20.13
CA ILE A 79 1.21 5.60 -19.54
C ILE A 79 2.62 5.01 -19.46
N ASN A 80 2.77 3.78 -18.97
CA ASN A 80 4.08 3.13 -18.87
C ASN A 80 4.76 2.95 -20.23
N ASP A 81 4.01 2.55 -21.27
CA ASP A 81 4.56 2.44 -22.62
C ASP A 81 4.95 3.80 -23.21
N LYS A 82 4.11 4.82 -23.04
CA LYS A 82 4.38 6.19 -23.52
C LYS A 82 5.60 6.80 -22.87
N LEU A 83 5.73 6.63 -21.55
CA LEU A 83 6.82 7.17 -20.75
C LEU A 83 8.08 6.28 -20.75
N LYS A 84 8.02 5.10 -21.38
CA LYS A 84 9.07 4.08 -21.36
C LYS A 84 9.59 3.82 -19.95
N SER A 85 8.64 3.64 -19.03
CA SER A 85 8.90 3.53 -17.58
C SER A 85 8.23 2.30 -16.98
N ASN A 86 8.62 1.97 -15.75
CA ASN A 86 8.11 0.87 -14.93
C ASN A 86 7.26 1.39 -13.76
N LEU A 87 6.57 2.53 -13.92
CA LEU A 87 5.79 3.13 -12.84
C LEU A 87 4.75 2.14 -12.31
N ARG A 88 4.78 1.94 -11.00
CA ARG A 88 3.81 1.12 -10.27
C ARG A 88 2.70 2.03 -9.77
N ILE A 89 1.64 2.14 -10.56
CA ILE A 89 0.54 3.10 -10.37
C ILE A 89 -0.68 2.37 -9.80
N TYR A 90 -1.19 2.84 -8.68
CA TYR A 90 -2.31 2.23 -7.97
C TYR A 90 -3.36 3.28 -7.59
N PRO A 91 -4.59 3.19 -8.11
CA PRO A 91 -5.64 4.11 -7.72
C PRO A 91 -6.23 3.72 -6.36
N GLY A 92 -6.80 4.71 -5.69
CA GLY A 92 -7.31 4.53 -4.36
C GLY A 92 -7.88 5.78 -3.72
N GLN A 93 -7.72 5.88 -2.42
CA GLN A 93 -8.12 7.00 -1.60
C GLN A 93 -7.05 7.31 -0.56
N ILE A 94 -6.95 8.58 -0.19
CA ILE A 94 -6.05 9.06 0.85
C ILE A 94 -6.80 10.04 1.74
N ILE A 95 -6.58 9.94 3.05
CA ILE A 95 -7.06 10.95 4.00
C ILE A 95 -6.11 12.15 3.91
N PHE A 96 -6.63 13.27 3.45
CA PHE A 96 -5.87 14.52 3.39
C PHE A 96 -6.70 15.66 3.95
N LYS A 97 -6.13 16.40 4.91
CA LYS A 97 -6.84 17.44 5.68
C LYS A 97 -8.16 16.94 6.27
N ASN A 98 -8.11 15.77 6.91
CA ASN A 98 -9.25 15.10 7.56
C ASN A 98 -10.43 14.83 6.62
N LYS A 99 -10.17 14.68 5.31
CA LYS A 99 -11.16 14.36 4.29
C LYS A 99 -10.65 13.25 3.39
N ASN A 100 -11.56 12.36 2.99
CA ASN A 100 -11.27 11.35 1.98
C ASN A 100 -11.20 12.00 0.60
N HIS A 101 -10.06 11.83 -0.05
CA HIS A 101 -9.85 12.22 -1.44
C HIS A 101 -9.57 10.99 -2.27
N ALA A 102 -10.03 10.99 -3.52
CA ALA A 102 -9.46 10.07 -4.51
C ALA A 102 -7.94 10.33 -4.57
N GLY A 103 -7.17 9.26 -4.70
CA GLY A 103 -5.71 9.33 -4.65
C GLY A 103 -5.08 8.34 -5.61
N ILE A 104 -3.87 8.65 -6.04
CA ILE A 104 -3.05 7.75 -6.84
C ILE A 104 -1.77 7.52 -6.06
N ARG A 105 -1.48 6.27 -5.71
CA ARG A 105 -0.17 5.85 -5.22
C ARG A 105 0.72 5.54 -6.42
N VAL A 106 1.96 6.00 -6.38
CA VAL A 106 2.97 5.74 -7.40
C VAL A 106 4.23 5.28 -6.71
N ASN A 107 4.70 4.10 -7.09
CA ASN A 107 6.01 3.60 -6.69
C ASN A 107 6.96 3.67 -7.88
N THR A 108 8.16 4.23 -7.70
CA THR A 108 9.15 4.39 -8.76
C THR A 108 10.56 4.39 -8.21
N ASP A 109 11.52 3.95 -9.01
CA ASP A 109 12.97 4.09 -8.79
C ASP A 109 13.57 5.32 -9.48
N ASN A 110 12.75 6.10 -10.17
CA ASN A 110 13.15 7.28 -10.92
C ASN A 110 12.15 8.43 -10.72
N PRO A 111 12.34 9.28 -9.70
CA PRO A 111 11.41 10.38 -9.42
C PRO A 111 11.40 11.46 -10.51
N ASP A 112 12.38 11.50 -11.40
CA ASP A 112 12.44 12.49 -12.49
C ASP A 112 11.36 12.26 -13.56
N ILE A 113 10.69 11.10 -13.57
CA ILE A 113 9.57 10.81 -14.47
C ILE A 113 8.25 11.47 -14.01
N MET A 114 8.18 11.92 -12.75
CA MET A 114 6.96 12.44 -12.14
C MET A 114 6.34 13.65 -12.87
N PRO A 115 7.09 14.62 -13.43
CA PRO A 115 6.50 15.71 -14.22
C PRO A 115 5.71 15.20 -15.42
N ALA A 116 6.29 14.30 -16.21
CA ALA A 116 5.62 13.73 -17.38
C ALA A 116 4.41 12.88 -16.97
N PHE A 117 4.53 12.13 -15.86
CA PHE A 117 3.40 11.37 -15.32
C PHE A 117 2.24 12.27 -14.88
N ILE A 118 2.53 13.39 -14.21
CA ILE A 118 1.51 14.39 -13.82
C ILE A 118 0.80 14.97 -15.05
N ASP A 119 1.52 15.24 -16.13
CA ASP A 119 0.92 15.72 -17.37
C ASP A 119 -0.04 14.69 -17.99
N GLU A 120 0.29 13.39 -17.94
CA GLU A 120 -0.65 12.32 -18.34
C GLU A 120 -1.92 12.32 -17.48
N LEU A 121 -1.78 12.48 -16.17
CA LEU A 121 -2.94 12.55 -15.26
C LEU A 121 -3.86 13.73 -15.60
N ILE A 122 -3.28 14.89 -15.90
CA ILE A 122 -4.03 16.08 -16.32
C ILE A 122 -4.72 15.82 -17.67
N GLY A 123 -4.03 15.16 -18.61
CA GLY A 123 -4.58 14.73 -19.90
C GLY A 123 -5.79 13.80 -19.77
N LEU A 124 -5.86 13.00 -18.70
CA LEU A 124 -7.02 12.18 -18.34
C LEU A 124 -8.18 12.98 -17.71
N GLY A 125 -8.04 14.31 -17.57
CA GLY A 125 -9.06 15.18 -16.99
C GLY A 125 -9.03 15.27 -15.46
N LEU A 126 -7.94 14.82 -14.82
CA LEU A 126 -7.77 14.95 -13.38
C LEU A 126 -7.42 16.39 -13.00
N LYS A 127 -8.12 16.91 -12.00
CA LYS A 127 -7.78 18.18 -11.34
C LYS A 127 -7.00 17.85 -10.09
N LEU A 128 -5.72 18.18 -10.07
CA LEU A 128 -4.83 17.93 -8.92
C LEU A 128 -4.82 19.14 -7.96
N PHE A 129 -4.42 18.90 -6.71
CA PHE A 129 -4.16 20.00 -5.78
C PHE A 129 -2.91 20.76 -6.22
N LYS A 130 -2.94 22.09 -6.13
CA LYS A 130 -1.73 22.91 -6.27
C LYS A 130 -0.76 22.58 -5.14
N ASP A 131 0.52 22.73 -5.45
CA ASP A 131 1.58 22.58 -4.47
C ASP A 131 1.36 23.49 -3.24
N LYS A 132 1.74 22.96 -2.08
CA LYS A 132 1.78 23.66 -0.81
C LYS A 132 2.60 22.83 0.17
N LYS A 133 3.24 23.51 1.11
CA LYS A 133 3.91 22.85 2.24
C LYS A 133 2.90 22.00 3.03
N VAL A 134 3.24 20.73 3.22
CA VAL A 134 2.50 19.78 4.06
C VAL A 134 3.50 19.18 5.04
N GLU A 135 3.29 19.45 6.32
CA GLU A 135 4.05 18.82 7.40
C GLU A 135 3.72 17.33 7.49
N GLU A 136 4.63 16.55 8.08
CA GLU A 136 4.42 15.13 8.28
C GLU A 136 3.15 14.88 9.10
N TYR A 137 2.31 13.98 8.61
CA TYR A 137 1.10 13.55 9.28
C TYR A 137 0.79 12.10 8.95
N GLU A 138 0.03 11.49 9.84
CA GLU A 138 -0.42 10.11 9.69
C GLU A 138 -1.67 10.03 8.82
N SER A 139 -1.66 9.15 7.82
CA SER A 139 -2.79 8.94 6.92
C SER A 139 -3.15 7.47 6.83
N VAL A 140 -4.46 7.21 6.72
CA VAL A 140 -4.97 5.94 6.19
C VAL A 140 -5.04 6.05 4.67
N ILE A 141 -4.52 5.05 3.99
CA ILE A 141 -4.42 5.00 2.54
C ILE A 141 -5.07 3.70 2.07
N TYR A 142 -6.00 3.83 1.14
CA TYR A 142 -6.66 2.73 0.47
C TYR A 142 -6.15 2.68 -0.96
N TYR A 143 -5.76 1.52 -1.48
CA TYR A 143 -5.39 1.42 -2.90
C TYR A 143 -5.69 0.04 -3.47
N LYS A 144 -5.95 -0.02 -4.77
CA LYS A 144 -6.16 -1.27 -5.48
C LYS A 144 -4.98 -1.61 -6.38
N LYS A 145 -4.57 -2.87 -6.34
CA LYS A 145 -3.62 -3.44 -7.29
C LYS A 145 -3.90 -4.90 -7.56
N PHE A 146 -3.49 -5.40 -8.72
CA PHE A 146 -3.42 -6.82 -8.95
C PHE A 146 -2.32 -7.44 -8.09
N THR A 147 -2.67 -8.48 -7.36
CA THR A 147 -1.75 -9.23 -6.49
C THR A 147 -1.81 -10.70 -6.90
N GLY A 148 -0.65 -11.33 -7.05
CA GLY A 148 -0.53 -12.78 -7.17
C GLY A 148 -0.33 -13.39 -5.79
N PHE A 149 -1.08 -14.43 -5.48
CA PHE A 149 -1.07 -15.13 -4.20
C PHE A 149 -0.57 -16.55 -4.43
N ILE A 150 0.51 -16.91 -3.74
CA ILE A 150 1.06 -18.26 -3.70
C ILE A 150 0.59 -18.89 -2.38
N ASN A 151 -0.25 -19.92 -2.44
CA ASN A 151 -0.63 -20.66 -1.23
C ASN A 151 0.60 -21.39 -0.66
N ILE A 152 0.93 -21.09 0.61
CA ILE A 152 2.05 -21.69 1.34
C ILE A 152 1.60 -22.41 2.62
N GLY A 153 0.30 -22.46 2.88
CA GLY A 153 -0.29 -23.05 4.08
C GLY A 153 -1.79 -22.80 4.10
N GLU A 154 -2.50 -23.52 4.97
CA GLU A 154 -3.95 -23.35 5.11
C GLU A 154 -4.29 -21.90 5.47
N GLY A 155 -4.98 -21.17 4.60
CA GLY A 155 -5.30 -19.74 4.75
C GLY A 155 -4.08 -18.82 4.87
N ILE A 156 -2.91 -19.24 4.36
CA ILE A 156 -1.67 -18.46 4.39
C ILE A 156 -1.10 -18.38 2.98
N TYR A 157 -0.87 -17.14 2.53
CA TYR A 157 -0.44 -16.85 1.18
C TYR A 157 0.78 -15.93 1.17
N GLN A 158 1.61 -16.05 0.15
CA GLN A 158 2.74 -15.15 -0.11
C GLN A 158 2.47 -14.32 -1.38
N ASP A 159 2.90 -13.05 -1.40
CA ASP A 159 2.86 -12.24 -2.62
C ASP A 159 3.85 -12.82 -3.66
N GLU A 160 3.36 -13.14 -4.85
CA GLU A 160 4.15 -13.64 -5.98
C GLU A 160 5.32 -12.71 -6.33
N ASN A 161 5.15 -11.39 -6.11
CA ASN A 161 6.12 -10.37 -6.49
C ASN A 161 6.89 -9.79 -5.30
N ASN A 162 6.61 -10.24 -4.07
CA ASN A 162 7.32 -9.79 -2.87
C ASN A 162 7.45 -10.92 -1.86
N ALA A 163 8.65 -11.51 -1.79
CA ALA A 163 8.93 -12.66 -0.94
C ALA A 163 8.81 -12.39 0.57
N ASN A 164 8.79 -11.11 0.97
CA ASN A 164 8.70 -10.66 2.35
C ASN A 164 7.27 -10.21 2.71
N ARG A 165 6.29 -10.37 1.81
CA ARG A 165 4.89 -10.04 2.06
C ARG A 165 4.04 -11.30 2.11
N PHE A 166 3.30 -11.43 3.21
CA PHE A 166 2.43 -12.57 3.49
C PHE A 166 1.01 -12.10 3.82
N PHE A 167 0.03 -12.98 3.61
CA PHE A 167 -1.38 -12.74 3.86
C PHE A 167 -1.96 -13.90 4.66
N PHE A 168 -2.71 -13.56 5.70
CA PHE A 168 -3.39 -14.48 6.59
C PHE A 168 -4.89 -14.27 6.46
N GLU A 169 -5.59 -15.28 5.98
CA GLU A 169 -7.04 -15.23 5.80
C GLU A 169 -7.74 -15.07 7.16
N ILE A 170 -8.71 -14.17 7.21
CA ILE A 170 -9.53 -13.88 8.39
C ILE A 170 -11.01 -14.14 8.08
N PRO A 171 -11.81 -14.55 9.08
CA PRO A 171 -13.19 -15.02 8.83
C PRO A 171 -14.18 -13.90 8.52
N ARG A 172 -13.80 -12.64 8.75
CA ARG A 172 -14.67 -11.47 8.57
C ARG A 172 -13.86 -10.22 8.33
N GLN A 173 -14.49 -9.24 7.70
CA GLN A 173 -13.97 -7.89 7.62
C GLN A 173 -13.78 -7.28 9.03
N ILE A 174 -12.65 -6.62 9.24
CA ILE A 174 -12.30 -5.93 10.49
C ILE A 174 -12.27 -4.42 10.21
N ASN A 175 -12.83 -3.61 11.11
CA ASN A 175 -12.68 -2.15 11.03
C ASN A 175 -11.20 -1.77 11.21
N PHE A 176 -10.72 -0.75 10.50
CA PHE A 176 -9.31 -0.40 10.54
C PHE A 176 -8.79 -0.03 11.94
N ASP A 177 -9.60 0.61 12.79
CA ASP A 177 -9.20 0.99 14.15
C ASP A 177 -9.08 -0.24 15.07
N ASP A 178 -10.00 -1.20 14.93
CA ASP A 178 -9.96 -2.49 15.63
C ASP A 178 -8.71 -3.28 15.19
N PHE A 179 -8.42 -3.26 13.89
CA PHE A 179 -7.23 -3.88 13.32
C PHE A 179 -5.95 -3.32 13.93
N LEU A 180 -5.80 -2.00 14.00
CA LEU A 180 -4.61 -1.37 14.60
C LEU A 180 -4.44 -1.82 16.07
N SER A 181 -5.52 -1.75 16.84
CA SER A 181 -5.52 -2.12 18.27
C SER A 181 -5.21 -3.61 18.48
N GLY A 182 -5.76 -4.49 17.64
CA GLY A 182 -5.51 -5.93 17.73
C GLY A 182 -4.11 -6.32 17.29
N MET A 183 -3.58 -5.71 16.23
CA MET A 183 -2.21 -5.98 15.77
C MET A 183 -1.16 -5.49 16.78
N GLU A 184 -1.42 -4.39 17.48
CA GLU A 184 -0.56 -3.94 18.57
C GLU A 184 -0.47 -4.99 19.69
N ARG A 185 -1.61 -5.60 20.06
CA ARG A 185 -1.64 -6.70 21.04
C ARG A 185 -0.86 -7.92 20.59
N ILE A 186 -1.04 -8.35 19.33
CA ILE A 186 -0.31 -9.49 18.75
C ILE A 186 1.20 -9.23 18.77
N LYS A 187 1.61 -8.01 18.40
CA LYS A 187 3.02 -7.60 18.45
C LYS A 187 3.57 -7.65 19.87
N PHE A 188 2.79 -7.38 20.90
CA PHE A 188 3.27 -7.50 22.29
C PHE A 188 3.28 -8.94 22.82
N SER A 189 2.37 -9.80 22.36
CA SER A 189 2.22 -11.16 22.86
C SER A 189 3.18 -12.16 22.21
N CYS A 190 3.67 -11.84 21.01
CA CYS A 190 4.53 -12.74 20.26
C CYS A 190 5.90 -12.10 20.10
N ASP A 191 6.98 -12.90 20.17
CA ASP A 191 8.36 -12.44 19.93
C ASP A 191 8.62 -11.88 18.51
N TYR A 192 7.58 -11.72 17.68
CA TYR A 192 7.65 -11.05 16.37
C TYR A 192 7.27 -9.57 16.53
N HIS A 193 8.23 -8.73 16.89
CA HIS A 193 7.98 -7.29 17.01
C HIS A 193 8.26 -6.52 15.71
N LEU A 194 8.96 -7.15 14.75
CA LEU A 194 9.54 -6.49 13.58
C LEU A 194 8.79 -6.82 12.28
N PHE A 195 7.53 -6.39 12.19
CA PHE A 195 6.76 -6.44 10.95
C PHE A 195 5.81 -5.24 10.82
N ASP A 196 5.56 -4.84 9.58
CA ASP A 196 4.46 -3.95 9.24
C ASP A 196 3.22 -4.76 8.93
N SER A 197 2.05 -4.22 9.25
CA SER A 197 0.77 -4.90 9.03
C SER A 197 -0.19 -4.03 8.26
N PHE A 198 -1.01 -4.67 7.41
CA PHE A 198 -2.03 -4.01 6.62
C PHE A 198 -3.27 -4.90 6.48
N LEU A 199 -4.41 -4.31 6.11
CA LEU A 199 -5.57 -5.10 5.69
C LEU A 199 -5.55 -5.26 4.18
N ALA A 200 -5.99 -6.42 3.70
CA ALA A 200 -6.23 -6.67 2.30
C ALA A 200 -7.56 -7.39 2.10
N SER A 201 -8.26 -7.10 1.01
CA SER A 201 -9.47 -7.83 0.63
C SER A 201 -9.56 -8.03 -0.87
N ILE A 202 -10.15 -9.15 -1.27
CA ILE A 202 -10.46 -9.47 -2.66
C ILE A 202 -11.95 -9.77 -2.79
N PHE A 203 -12.50 -9.44 -3.96
CA PHE A 203 -13.88 -9.74 -4.32
C PHE A 203 -13.89 -10.92 -5.30
N ILE A 204 -14.66 -11.93 -4.96
CA ILE A 204 -14.95 -13.11 -5.79
C ILE A 204 -16.46 -13.08 -6.07
N GLU A 205 -16.91 -13.68 -7.18
CA GLU A 205 -18.29 -13.58 -7.68
C GLU A 205 -19.38 -13.64 -6.60
N ASN A 206 -19.23 -14.54 -5.61
CA ASN A 206 -20.23 -14.75 -4.55
C ASN A 206 -19.65 -14.60 -3.13
N SER A 207 -18.43 -14.08 -2.98
CA SER A 207 -17.80 -13.95 -1.67
C SER A 207 -16.76 -12.85 -1.64
N THR A 208 -16.37 -12.46 -0.43
CA THR A 208 -15.16 -11.68 -0.19
C THR A 208 -14.21 -12.55 0.61
N GLN A 209 -12.92 -12.42 0.32
CA GLN A 209 -11.89 -12.95 1.20
C GLN A 209 -11.13 -11.77 1.79
N ASP A 210 -11.08 -11.75 3.10
CA ASP A 210 -10.39 -10.73 3.88
C ASP A 210 -9.10 -11.32 4.44
N PHE A 211 -8.07 -10.48 4.52
CA PHE A 211 -6.75 -10.85 4.97
C PHE A 211 -6.17 -9.80 5.91
N ILE A 212 -5.43 -10.28 6.91
CA ILE A 212 -4.38 -9.49 7.52
C ILE A 212 -3.09 -9.79 6.76
N GLY A 213 -2.48 -8.76 6.20
CA GLY A 213 -1.18 -8.86 5.58
C GLY A 213 -0.07 -8.41 6.51
N ILE A 214 1.09 -9.05 6.39
CA ILE A 214 2.32 -8.62 7.06
C ILE A 214 3.42 -8.41 6.02
N TYR A 215 4.30 -7.46 6.28
CA TYR A 215 5.57 -7.32 5.61
C TYR A 215 6.70 -7.46 6.64
N SER A 216 7.62 -8.40 6.41
CA SER A 216 8.80 -8.58 7.25
C SER A 216 9.91 -9.30 6.49
N GLU A 217 11.11 -8.73 6.51
CA GLU A 217 12.31 -9.35 5.93
C GLU A 217 12.91 -10.44 6.82
N HIS A 218 12.47 -10.51 8.08
CA HIS A 218 13.03 -11.37 9.12
C HIS A 218 12.02 -12.40 9.64
N CYS A 219 10.88 -12.57 8.95
CA CYS A 219 9.85 -13.48 9.39
C CYS A 219 10.29 -14.94 9.30
N ASP A 220 10.18 -15.68 10.41
CA ASP A 220 10.34 -17.12 10.40
C ASP A 220 9.06 -17.80 9.90
N LYS A 221 9.14 -18.38 8.69
CA LYS A 221 7.99 -19.06 8.06
C LYS A 221 7.50 -20.28 8.84
N ASN A 222 8.35 -20.92 9.64
CA ASN A 222 7.96 -22.09 10.46
C ASN A 222 6.92 -21.73 11.52
N ARG A 223 6.77 -20.43 11.76
CA ARG A 223 6.04 -19.82 12.84
C ARG A 223 4.74 -19.15 12.39
N PHE A 224 4.39 -19.28 11.11
CA PHE A 224 3.17 -18.70 10.54
C PHE A 224 1.88 -19.35 11.05
N ALA A 225 1.92 -20.63 11.40
CA ALA A 225 0.76 -21.29 12.01
C ALA A 225 0.40 -20.64 13.36
N GLU A 226 1.41 -20.43 14.23
CA GLU A 226 1.27 -19.74 15.52
C GLU A 226 0.71 -18.32 15.34
N LEU A 227 1.30 -17.54 14.41
CA LEU A 227 0.82 -16.18 14.13
C LEU A 227 -0.63 -16.17 13.64
N LYS A 228 -1.01 -17.12 12.78
CA LYS A 228 -2.39 -17.26 12.29
C LYS A 228 -3.35 -17.55 13.44
N GLU A 229 -2.98 -18.43 14.37
CA GLU A 229 -3.80 -18.76 15.54
C GLU A 229 -4.04 -17.52 16.43
N GLU A 230 -2.99 -16.72 16.68
CA GLU A 230 -3.13 -15.49 17.46
C GLU A 230 -3.97 -14.41 16.72
N ILE A 231 -3.80 -14.27 15.41
CA ILE A 231 -4.67 -13.42 14.58
C ILE A 231 -6.14 -13.84 14.75
N VAL A 232 -6.43 -15.13 14.57
CA VAL A 232 -7.79 -15.66 14.68
C VAL A 232 -8.34 -15.48 16.09
N LYS A 233 -7.53 -15.67 17.14
CA LYS A 233 -7.94 -15.48 18.53
C LYS A 233 -8.28 -14.03 18.86
N VAL A 234 -7.52 -13.07 18.34
CA VAL A 234 -7.75 -11.63 18.58
C VAL A 234 -8.94 -11.10 17.77
N PHE A 235 -9.15 -11.61 16.56
CA PHE A 235 -10.14 -11.07 15.61
C PHE A 235 -11.34 -11.99 15.32
N LYS A 236 -11.57 -13.01 16.17
CA LYS A 236 -12.82 -13.79 16.17
C LYS A 236 -14.05 -12.90 16.20
#